data_AF-A0A8D8HGS8-F1
#
_entry.id   AF-A0A8D8HGS8-F1
#
_cell.length_a   1.000
_cell.length_b   1.000
_cell.length_c   1.000
_cell.angle_alpha   90.00
_cell.angle_beta   90.00
_cell.angle_gamma   90.00
#
_symmetry.space_group_name_H-M   'P 1'
#
loop_
_entity.id
_entity.type
_entity.pdbx_description
1 polymer ?
#
loop_
_entity_poly.entity_id
_entity_poly.type
_entity_poly.pdbx_seq_one_letter_code
_entity_poly.pdbx_strand_id
1 'polypeptide(L)'
;MEDSKKEEVASTSGEVKDVEGEPKKLKYPRAIPFIISNEFCERFNYYGMRTILVLYLTRKLDYDDDTATVLYHSFTTLVYFMCVIGAIISDSWLGKFRTILYLSLVYVGGSTLIALGAIPTWDVDARIMTIFGLLLIAVGSGGIKPCVAAFGGEQFKMPEQAKYLAVFFSMFYFAVNSGSFVSTMLTPILREDVKCFGDDDCFSLAFGVPGMLMITSIIIFLLGKPLYKIVAPAGNMFMKVSKCIWTAIRTRSKEKSVNPREHWLDYSEKRWGQQLVDETRILLNVLRLYIPLPVFWALFDQQGSRWTFQATRMDGDLGFWTIKPDQMQVINPLLILVFIPLYEVAFYPLLSMIGIRRPLQKLTLGGIFAGVSFVISAIIEMQLEDTYAVLPKAGESQLRIFNGMNCDYNVQTSLADHATFVLKAKEMFEEKYVRVSGQQSFTYKFSSNSNDPACNAEISGQFAMEEHKQISYFVNNRDGSVPNLMRYEDETDKSSKGYPLFRVLGNTAANTTIVFKDLDSGDPFNRHTNGTFVYDIVDSYPSRYEILVDGKPTKEYTLRLGGVYAIIVGEEGNDYVSIAYYQ
;
A
#
# COMPACT_ATOMS: atom_id res chain seq x y z
N MET A 1 41.51 3.23 -54.46
CA MET A 1 41.02 1.92 -54.96
C MET A 1 40.08 1.42 -53.87
N GLU A 2 38.81 1.20 -54.22
CA GLU A 2 37.65 0.80 -53.38
C GLU A 2 37.16 1.90 -52.42
N ASP A 3 36.08 2.67 -52.65
CA ASP A 3 34.72 2.46 -53.19
C ASP A 3 33.77 1.72 -52.23
N SER A 4 32.88 2.47 -51.55
CA SER A 4 31.53 2.04 -51.20
C SER A 4 30.65 3.22 -50.77
N LYS A 5 29.65 3.47 -51.63
CA LYS A 5 28.58 4.47 -51.52
C LYS A 5 27.73 4.29 -50.25
N LYS A 6 27.45 5.40 -49.56
CA LYS A 6 26.23 5.55 -48.74
C LYS A 6 25.22 6.35 -49.57
N GLU A 7 24.15 5.68 -49.99
CA GLU A 7 22.98 6.33 -50.58
C GLU A 7 22.24 7.13 -49.50
N GLU A 8 22.25 8.44 -49.66
CA GLU A 8 21.40 9.37 -48.91
C GLU A 8 20.04 9.44 -49.61
N VAL A 9 19.00 8.90 -48.95
CA VAL A 9 17.61 9.04 -49.40
C VAL A 9 17.18 10.48 -49.17
N ALA A 10 17.17 11.27 -50.23
CA ALA A 10 16.63 12.62 -50.25
C ALA A 10 15.10 12.58 -50.05
N SER A 11 14.61 12.97 -48.87
CA SER A 11 13.21 13.36 -48.70
C SER A 11 13.07 14.84 -49.06
N THR A 12 12.53 15.12 -50.24
CA THR A 12 12.11 16.46 -50.66
C THR A 12 11.00 17.00 -49.76
N SER A 13 11.37 17.77 -48.73
CA SER A 13 10.46 18.64 -47.99
C SER A 13 10.40 19.99 -48.69
N GLY A 14 9.23 20.36 -49.20
CA GLY A 14 8.98 21.70 -49.73
C GLY A 14 9.06 22.73 -48.61
N GLU A 15 10.18 23.45 -48.55
CA GLU A 15 10.35 24.62 -47.69
C GLU A 15 9.52 25.79 -48.25
N VAL A 16 8.58 26.29 -47.45
CA VAL A 16 7.95 27.59 -47.70
C VAL A 16 8.91 28.66 -47.17
N LYS A 17 9.56 29.39 -48.09
CA LYS A 17 10.49 30.49 -47.78
C LYS A 17 9.76 31.84 -47.84
N ASP A 18 9.93 32.67 -46.82
CA ASP A 18 9.70 34.13 -46.90
C ASP A 18 11.00 34.81 -47.42
N VAL A 19 10.89 36.07 -47.83
CA VAL A 19 11.86 36.88 -48.62
C VAL A 19 13.26 37.05 -47.97
N GLU A 20 13.47 36.63 -46.73
CA GLU A 20 14.77 36.63 -46.04
C GLU A 20 15.03 35.24 -45.45
N GLY A 21 16.04 34.54 -45.98
CA GLY A 21 16.26 33.09 -45.81
C GLY A 21 16.70 32.59 -44.43
N GLU A 22 16.01 32.93 -43.35
CA GLU A 22 16.17 32.24 -42.04
C GLU A 22 15.02 31.26 -41.74
N PRO A 23 15.30 30.04 -41.24
CA PRO A 23 14.26 29.11 -40.82
C PRO A 23 13.52 29.69 -39.60
N LYS A 24 12.21 29.91 -39.77
CA LYS A 24 11.33 30.47 -38.75
C LYS A 24 11.31 29.57 -37.51
N LYS A 25 12.06 29.94 -36.45
CA LYS A 25 12.03 29.22 -35.16
C LYS A 25 10.62 29.25 -34.58
N LEU A 26 9.87 28.15 -34.73
CA LEU A 26 8.53 28.02 -34.17
C LEU A 26 8.57 28.05 -32.64
N LYS A 27 7.72 28.89 -32.04
CA LYS A 27 7.60 29.02 -30.59
C LYS A 27 7.05 27.74 -29.94
N TYR A 28 7.40 27.53 -28.67
CA TYR A 28 6.86 26.43 -27.87
C TYR A 28 5.32 26.49 -27.81
N PRO A 29 4.58 25.39 -28.06
CA PRO A 29 3.13 25.44 -28.13
C PRO A 29 2.52 25.83 -26.78
N ARG A 30 1.63 26.84 -26.79
CA ARG A 30 0.96 27.37 -25.58
C ARG A 30 -0.01 26.36 -24.93
N ALA A 31 -0.35 25.29 -25.63
CA ALA A 31 -1.26 24.26 -25.16
C ALA A 31 -0.60 23.28 -24.16
N ILE A 32 0.73 23.18 -24.16
CA ILE A 32 1.46 22.17 -23.39
C ILE A 32 1.31 22.30 -21.87
N PRO A 33 1.35 23.50 -21.25
CA PRO A 33 1.14 23.63 -19.82
C PRO A 33 -0.16 22.98 -19.34
N PHE A 34 -1.25 23.12 -20.09
CA PHE A 34 -2.53 22.49 -19.76
C PHE A 34 -2.47 20.96 -19.77
N ILE A 35 -1.72 20.36 -20.71
CA ILE A 35 -1.54 18.90 -20.80
C ILE A 35 -0.65 18.39 -19.67
N ILE A 36 0.43 19.09 -19.35
CA ILE A 36 1.35 18.72 -18.25
C ILE A 36 0.65 18.84 -16.90
N SER A 37 -0.09 19.92 -16.66
CA SER A 37 -0.87 20.08 -15.42
C SER A 37 -1.97 19.03 -15.30
N ASN A 38 -2.65 18.68 -16.41
CA ASN A 38 -3.59 17.56 -16.41
C ASN A 38 -2.90 16.23 -16.05
N GLU A 39 -1.73 15.95 -16.61
CA GLU A 39 -0.99 14.73 -16.26
C GLU A 39 -0.59 14.71 -14.77
N PHE A 40 -0.12 15.83 -14.22
CA PHE A 40 0.21 15.93 -12.80
C PHE A 40 -1.00 15.61 -11.90
N CYS A 41 -2.14 16.25 -12.15
CA CYS A 41 -3.36 16.05 -11.35
C CYS A 41 -3.92 14.63 -11.47
N GLU A 42 -3.91 14.04 -12.66
CA GLU A 42 -4.35 12.65 -12.85
C GLU A 42 -3.41 11.67 -12.13
N ARG A 43 -2.08 11.90 -12.18
CA ARG A 43 -1.10 11.06 -11.50
C ARG A 43 -1.21 11.18 -10.00
N PHE A 44 -1.46 12.39 -9.49
CA PHE A 44 -1.79 12.59 -8.10
C PHE A 44 -3.01 11.75 -7.70
N ASN A 45 -4.09 11.79 -8.50
CA ASN A 45 -5.30 11.03 -8.17
C ASN A 45 -5.03 9.51 -8.14
N TYR A 46 -4.37 9.01 -9.18
CA TYR A 46 -4.09 7.58 -9.33
C TYR A 46 -3.19 7.04 -8.22
N TYR A 47 -2.04 7.68 -7.98
CA TYR A 47 -1.09 7.21 -6.98
C TYR A 47 -1.58 7.47 -5.54
N GLY A 48 -2.21 8.61 -5.27
CA GLY A 48 -2.78 8.91 -3.95
C GLY A 48 -3.81 7.88 -3.51
N MET A 49 -4.81 7.62 -4.36
CA MET A 49 -5.82 6.59 -4.10
C MET A 49 -5.19 5.20 -3.96
N ARG A 50 -4.31 4.82 -4.88
CA ARG A 50 -3.67 3.49 -4.89
C ARG A 50 -2.81 3.26 -3.65
N THR A 51 -2.15 4.29 -3.12
CA THR A 51 -1.24 4.17 -1.96
C THR A 51 -1.96 3.70 -0.71
N ILE A 52 -3.16 4.25 -0.46
CA ILE A 52 -3.95 3.95 0.74
C ILE A 52 -4.97 2.82 0.55
N LEU A 53 -5.16 2.36 -0.69
CA LEU A 53 -6.24 1.45 -1.06
C LEU A 53 -6.21 0.14 -0.27
N VAL A 54 -5.04 -0.49 -0.13
CA VAL A 54 -4.94 -1.79 0.53
C VAL A 54 -5.33 -1.70 2.01
N LEU A 55 -4.95 -0.61 2.69
CA LEU A 55 -5.33 -0.35 4.09
C LEU A 55 -6.82 0.00 4.22
N TYR A 56 -7.41 0.67 3.22
CA TYR A 56 -8.85 0.92 3.22
C TYR A 56 -9.65 -0.40 3.11
N LEU A 57 -9.22 -1.30 2.22
CA LEU A 57 -9.85 -2.60 2.02
C LEU A 57 -9.82 -3.44 3.31
N THR A 58 -8.70 -3.44 4.04
CA THR A 58 -8.60 -4.22 5.28
C THR A 58 -9.22 -3.51 6.47
N ARG A 59 -8.89 -2.24 6.73
CA ARG A 59 -9.28 -1.55 7.97
C ARG A 59 -10.71 -1.03 8.00
N LYS A 60 -11.30 -0.70 6.84
CA LYS A 60 -12.66 -0.13 6.76
C LYS A 60 -13.67 -1.08 6.13
N LEU A 61 -13.25 -1.86 5.15
CA LEU A 61 -14.14 -2.83 4.49
C LEU A 61 -14.03 -4.24 5.07
N ASP A 62 -13.11 -4.47 6.01
CA ASP A 62 -12.96 -5.73 6.75
C ASP A 62 -12.72 -6.93 5.81
N TYR A 63 -11.89 -6.72 4.78
CA TYR A 63 -11.33 -7.80 3.98
C TYR A 63 -10.05 -8.32 4.64
N ASP A 64 -9.79 -9.62 4.55
CA ASP A 64 -8.50 -10.18 4.92
C ASP A 64 -7.37 -9.71 3.98
N ASP A 65 -6.13 -9.79 4.45
CA ASP A 65 -4.93 -9.32 3.72
C ASP A 65 -4.79 -9.96 2.33
N ASP A 66 -5.17 -11.23 2.18
CA ASP A 66 -5.08 -11.96 0.92
C ASP A 66 -6.13 -11.47 -0.07
N THR A 67 -7.38 -11.35 0.36
CA THR A 67 -8.48 -10.81 -0.46
C THR A 67 -8.20 -9.35 -0.85
N ALA A 68 -7.71 -8.52 0.06
CA ALA A 68 -7.32 -7.14 -0.23
C ALA A 68 -6.19 -7.08 -1.28
N THR A 69 -5.19 -7.96 -1.17
CA THR A 69 -4.10 -8.10 -2.15
C THR A 69 -4.65 -8.49 -3.52
N VAL A 70 -5.57 -9.47 -3.58
CA VAL A 70 -6.20 -9.90 -4.84
C VAL A 70 -6.99 -8.76 -5.48
N LEU A 71 -7.79 -8.01 -4.71
CA LEU A 71 -8.55 -6.86 -5.23
C LEU A 71 -7.63 -5.77 -5.76
N TYR A 72 -6.55 -5.44 -5.02
CA TYR A 72 -5.55 -4.45 -5.43
C TYR A 72 -4.89 -4.80 -6.77
N HIS A 73 -4.45 -6.06 -6.94
CA HIS A 73 -3.81 -6.50 -8.18
C HIS A 73 -4.81 -6.72 -9.31
N SER A 74 -6.04 -7.13 -9.02
CA SER A 74 -7.11 -7.23 -10.02
C SER A 74 -7.46 -5.86 -10.59
N PHE A 75 -7.57 -4.84 -9.72
CA PHE A 75 -7.72 -3.45 -10.12
C PHE A 75 -6.55 -2.99 -11.01
N THR A 76 -5.31 -3.23 -10.58
CA THR A 76 -4.11 -2.85 -11.34
C THR A 76 -4.07 -3.52 -12.72
N THR A 77 -4.39 -4.82 -12.78
CA THR A 77 -4.48 -5.58 -14.04
C THR A 77 -5.52 -4.96 -14.97
N LEU A 78 -6.70 -4.61 -14.45
CA LEU A 78 -7.77 -4.00 -15.24
C LEU A 78 -7.37 -2.62 -15.78
N VAL A 79 -6.68 -1.79 -15.00
CA VAL A 79 -6.14 -0.48 -15.46
C VAL A 79 -5.23 -0.67 -16.68
N TYR A 80 -4.26 -1.57 -16.60
CA TYR A 80 -3.31 -1.79 -17.70
C TYR A 80 -3.94 -2.51 -18.90
N PHE A 81 -4.91 -3.39 -18.67
CA PHE A 81 -5.70 -3.99 -19.74
C PHE A 81 -6.52 -2.93 -20.51
N MET A 82 -7.16 -2.02 -19.78
CA MET A 82 -7.95 -0.93 -20.36
C MET A 82 -7.12 0.06 -21.19
N CYS A 83 -5.79 0.09 -21.04
CA CYS A 83 -4.90 0.85 -21.93
C CYS A 83 -5.02 0.39 -23.39
N VAL A 84 -5.13 -0.92 -23.63
CA VAL A 84 -5.26 -1.44 -25.01
C VAL A 84 -6.60 -1.00 -25.60
N ILE A 85 -7.67 -1.08 -24.81
CA ILE A 85 -9.02 -0.68 -25.23
C ILE A 85 -9.08 0.84 -25.47
N GLY A 86 -8.51 1.65 -24.58
CA GLY A 86 -8.45 3.10 -24.72
C GLY A 86 -7.70 3.54 -25.99
N ALA A 87 -6.56 2.91 -26.28
CA ALA A 87 -5.82 3.17 -27.51
C ALA A 87 -6.68 2.87 -28.75
N ILE A 88 -7.31 1.68 -28.79
CA ILE A 88 -8.21 1.27 -29.88
C ILE A 88 -9.34 2.28 -30.09
N ILE A 89 -10.01 2.69 -29.01
CA ILE A 89 -11.13 3.66 -29.07
C ILE A 89 -10.64 5.01 -29.62
N SER A 90 -9.50 5.48 -29.13
CA SER A 90 -8.95 6.79 -29.51
C SER A 90 -8.50 6.85 -30.98
N ASP A 91 -7.87 5.79 -31.48
CA ASP A 91 -7.32 5.77 -32.84
C ASP A 91 -8.36 5.35 -33.89
N SER A 92 -9.42 4.64 -33.49
CA SER A 92 -10.43 4.12 -34.45
C SER A 92 -11.70 4.96 -34.53
N TRP A 93 -12.16 5.55 -33.43
CA TRP A 93 -13.53 6.07 -33.36
C TRP A 93 -13.62 7.49 -32.79
N LEU A 94 -13.20 7.71 -31.54
CA LEU A 94 -13.50 8.96 -30.84
C LEU A 94 -12.47 10.06 -31.09
N GLY A 95 -11.22 9.70 -31.42
CA GLY A 95 -10.09 10.62 -31.39
C GLY A 95 -9.55 10.80 -29.97
N LYS A 96 -8.28 11.21 -29.87
CA LYS A 96 -7.57 11.31 -28.58
C LYS A 96 -8.22 12.30 -27.62
N PHE A 97 -8.56 13.50 -28.08
CA PHE A 97 -9.17 14.54 -27.24
C PHE A 97 -10.49 14.10 -26.60
N ARG A 98 -11.42 13.52 -27.38
CA ARG A 98 -12.72 13.07 -26.86
C ARG A 98 -12.59 11.84 -25.97
N THR A 99 -11.66 10.94 -26.29
CA THR A 99 -11.37 9.77 -25.46
C THR A 99 -10.85 10.20 -24.08
N ILE A 100 -9.89 11.13 -24.05
CA ILE A 100 -9.39 11.71 -22.78
C ILE A 100 -10.55 12.33 -22.00
N LEU A 101 -11.38 13.17 -22.63
CA LEU A 101 -12.48 13.83 -21.93
C LEU A 101 -13.51 12.86 -21.34
N TYR A 102 -14.06 11.95 -22.15
CA TYR A 102 -15.13 11.05 -21.69
C TYR A 102 -14.64 10.03 -20.66
N LEU A 103 -13.44 9.47 -20.84
CA LEU A 103 -12.90 8.53 -19.87
C LEU A 103 -12.43 9.22 -18.58
N SER A 104 -11.98 10.48 -18.64
CA SER A 104 -11.74 11.26 -17.43
C SER A 104 -13.03 11.54 -16.65
N LEU A 105 -14.18 11.74 -17.31
CA LEU A 105 -15.46 11.87 -16.63
C LEU A 105 -15.87 10.57 -15.92
N VAL A 106 -15.67 9.42 -16.57
CA VAL A 106 -15.86 8.09 -15.96
C VAL A 106 -14.94 7.92 -14.74
N TYR A 107 -13.67 8.36 -14.87
CA TYR A 107 -12.70 8.33 -13.79
C TYR A 107 -13.16 9.18 -12.59
N VAL A 108 -13.66 10.39 -12.82
CA VAL A 108 -14.23 11.22 -11.75
C VAL A 108 -15.41 10.52 -11.10
N GLY A 109 -16.32 9.92 -11.87
CA GLY A 109 -17.43 9.13 -11.33
C GLY A 109 -16.96 8.04 -10.36
N GLY A 110 -15.92 7.28 -10.75
CA GLY A 110 -15.34 6.26 -9.88
C GLY A 110 -14.66 6.82 -8.63
N SER A 111 -13.90 7.91 -8.77
CA SER A 111 -13.21 8.57 -7.64
C SER A 111 -14.21 9.14 -6.63
N THR A 112 -15.30 9.73 -7.13
CA THR A 112 -16.41 10.20 -6.31
C THR A 112 -17.08 9.03 -5.58
N LEU A 113 -17.38 7.91 -6.25
CA LEU A 113 -18.00 6.75 -5.59
C LEU A 113 -17.16 6.21 -4.43
N ILE A 114 -15.84 6.10 -4.56
CA ILE A 114 -14.99 5.64 -3.46
C ILE A 114 -14.95 6.66 -2.32
N ALA A 115 -14.78 7.96 -2.63
CA ALA A 115 -14.76 9.00 -1.60
C ALA A 115 -16.06 9.07 -0.80
N LEU A 116 -17.20 8.87 -1.49
CA LEU A 116 -18.53 8.83 -0.91
C LEU A 116 -18.79 7.54 -0.12
N GLY A 117 -18.36 6.38 -0.63
CA GLY A 117 -18.46 5.09 0.07
C GLY A 117 -17.57 5.00 1.32
N ALA A 118 -16.56 5.85 1.44
CA ALA A 118 -15.74 5.97 2.63
C ALA A 118 -16.36 6.84 3.74
N ILE A 119 -17.56 7.41 3.55
CA ILE A 119 -18.28 8.18 4.58
C ILE A 119 -19.10 7.21 5.46
N PRO A 120 -18.78 7.05 6.76
CA PRO A 120 -19.44 6.06 7.61
C PRO A 120 -20.93 6.31 7.85
N THR A 121 -21.35 7.58 7.80
CA THR A 121 -22.73 7.99 8.08
C THR A 121 -23.70 7.70 6.93
N TRP A 122 -23.21 7.18 5.80
CA TRP A 122 -24.05 6.93 4.64
C TRP A 122 -24.53 5.48 4.63
N ASP A 123 -25.86 5.29 4.68
CA ASP A 123 -26.54 3.98 4.69
C ASP A 123 -26.51 3.30 3.30
N VAL A 124 -25.32 3.10 2.75
CA VAL A 124 -25.09 2.40 1.48
C VAL A 124 -23.94 1.42 1.68
N ASP A 125 -24.02 0.26 1.03
CA ASP A 125 -22.96 -0.74 1.10
C ASP A 125 -21.63 -0.22 0.51
N ALA A 126 -20.72 0.14 1.40
CA ALA A 126 -19.39 0.68 1.07
C ALA A 126 -18.56 -0.29 0.22
N ARG A 127 -18.75 -1.61 0.36
CA ARG A 127 -18.04 -2.62 -0.44
C ARG A 127 -18.47 -2.55 -1.89
N ILE A 128 -19.78 -2.46 -2.14
CA ILE A 128 -20.34 -2.35 -3.49
C ILE A 128 -19.88 -1.03 -4.12
N MET A 129 -19.98 0.10 -3.40
CA MET A 129 -19.53 1.40 -3.91
C MET A 129 -18.04 1.38 -4.26
N THR A 130 -17.22 0.73 -3.45
CA THR A 130 -15.78 0.61 -3.68
C THR A 130 -15.47 -0.22 -4.91
N ILE A 131 -16.10 -1.40 -5.07
CA ILE A 131 -15.85 -2.28 -6.23
C ILE A 131 -16.28 -1.59 -7.54
N PHE A 132 -17.48 -0.99 -7.56
CA PHE A 132 -17.93 -0.24 -8.73
C PHE A 132 -17.05 0.99 -8.99
N GLY A 133 -16.65 1.71 -7.93
CA GLY A 133 -15.73 2.83 -8.02
C GLY A 133 -14.39 2.45 -8.63
N LEU A 134 -13.76 1.37 -8.15
CA LEU A 134 -12.50 0.84 -8.69
C LEU A 134 -12.63 0.40 -10.15
N LEU A 135 -13.77 -0.18 -10.55
CA LEU A 135 -14.02 -0.54 -11.94
C LEU A 135 -14.07 0.70 -12.84
N LEU A 136 -14.80 1.74 -12.43
CA LEU A 136 -14.87 3.00 -13.19
C LEU A 136 -13.51 3.70 -13.26
N ILE A 137 -12.76 3.72 -12.15
CA ILE A 137 -11.39 4.24 -12.12
C ILE A 137 -10.49 3.46 -13.08
N ALA A 138 -10.59 2.13 -13.11
CA ALA A 138 -9.77 1.30 -13.97
C ALA A 138 -10.06 1.55 -15.46
N VAL A 139 -11.32 1.69 -15.83
CA VAL A 139 -11.75 2.07 -17.20
C VAL A 139 -11.26 3.48 -17.54
N GLY A 140 -11.43 4.43 -16.62
CA GLY A 140 -11.06 5.83 -16.79
C GLY A 140 -9.55 6.02 -16.93
N SER A 141 -8.79 5.75 -15.86
CA SER A 141 -7.33 5.89 -15.83
C SER A 141 -6.65 5.01 -16.88
N GLY A 142 -7.08 3.76 -17.03
CA GLY A 142 -6.52 2.84 -18.02
C GLY A 142 -6.68 3.37 -19.44
N GLY A 143 -7.88 3.81 -19.83
CA GLY A 143 -8.10 4.21 -21.21
C GLY A 143 -7.54 5.58 -21.59
N ILE A 144 -7.29 6.49 -20.64
CA ILE A 144 -6.62 7.78 -20.93
C ILE A 144 -5.10 7.66 -21.06
N LYS A 145 -4.45 6.72 -20.36
CA LYS A 145 -2.98 6.52 -20.34
C LYS A 145 -2.31 6.52 -21.73
N PRO A 146 -2.76 5.72 -22.72
CA PRO A 146 -2.13 5.72 -24.05
C PRO A 146 -2.39 7.01 -24.85
N CYS A 147 -3.40 7.79 -24.46
CA CYS A 147 -3.90 8.91 -25.25
C CYS A 147 -3.21 10.24 -24.91
N VAL A 148 -2.96 10.53 -23.62
CA VAL A 148 -2.51 11.85 -23.17
C VAL A 148 -1.10 12.19 -23.69
N ALA A 149 -0.15 11.27 -23.53
CA ALA A 149 1.22 11.46 -24.00
C ALA A 149 1.28 11.63 -25.53
N ALA A 150 0.52 10.82 -26.26
CA ALA A 150 0.42 10.91 -27.72
C ALA A 150 -0.23 12.23 -28.16
N PHE A 151 -1.31 12.65 -27.48
CA PHE A 151 -1.98 13.92 -27.74
C PHE A 151 -1.06 15.13 -27.48
N GLY A 152 -0.25 15.08 -26.42
CA GLY A 152 0.77 16.09 -26.15
C GLY A 152 1.85 16.15 -27.23
N GLY A 153 2.32 15.00 -27.72
CA GLY A 153 3.28 14.92 -28.81
C GLY A 153 2.75 15.51 -30.13
N GLU A 154 1.46 15.33 -30.43
CA GLU A 154 0.81 15.85 -31.64
C GLU A 154 0.74 17.39 -31.70
N GLN A 155 0.96 18.08 -30.58
CA GLN A 155 0.95 19.55 -30.51
C GLN A 155 2.18 20.18 -31.18
N PHE A 156 3.24 19.40 -31.40
CA PHE A 156 4.47 19.86 -32.04
C PHE A 156 4.43 19.66 -33.55
N LYS A 157 5.05 20.57 -34.29
CA LYS A 157 5.26 20.44 -35.74
C LYS A 157 6.63 19.84 -36.02
N MET A 158 6.64 18.69 -36.69
CA MET A 158 7.86 18.00 -37.12
C MET A 158 8.24 18.39 -38.53
N PRO A 159 9.56 18.50 -38.86
CA PRO A 159 10.72 18.25 -37.99
C PRO A 159 11.18 19.48 -37.15
N GLU A 160 10.64 20.67 -37.42
CA GLU A 160 11.12 21.95 -36.88
C GLU A 160 11.15 22.05 -35.35
N GLN A 161 10.25 21.35 -34.64
CA GLN A 161 10.14 21.40 -33.17
C GLN A 161 10.63 20.14 -32.44
N ALA A 162 11.45 19.30 -33.07
CA ALA A 162 11.92 18.04 -32.48
C ALA A 162 12.63 18.21 -31.12
N LYS A 163 13.43 19.27 -30.96
CA LYS A 163 14.10 19.59 -29.68
C LYS A 163 13.10 19.91 -28.57
N TYR A 164 12.03 20.66 -28.89
CA TYR A 164 10.99 21.01 -27.93
C TYR A 164 10.13 19.81 -27.55
N LEU A 165 9.91 18.87 -28.47
CA LEU A 165 9.23 17.61 -28.18
C LEU A 165 10.00 16.77 -27.15
N ALA A 166 11.33 16.71 -27.25
CA ALA A 166 12.15 16.01 -26.26
C ALA A 166 12.01 16.64 -24.85
N VAL A 167 12.07 17.98 -24.77
CA VAL A 167 11.87 18.71 -23.51
C VAL A 167 10.46 18.48 -22.95
N PHE A 168 9.43 18.40 -23.80
CA PHE A 168 8.08 18.02 -23.38
C PHE A 168 8.06 16.66 -22.69
N PHE A 169 8.67 15.63 -23.27
CA PHE A 169 8.69 14.30 -22.64
C PHE A 169 9.46 14.30 -21.31
N SER A 170 10.54 15.08 -21.19
CA SER A 170 11.23 15.26 -19.91
C SER A 170 10.34 15.94 -18.86
N MET A 171 9.61 17.00 -19.21
CA MET A 171 8.67 17.65 -18.29
C MET A 171 7.47 16.78 -17.95
N PHE A 172 6.96 16.01 -18.91
CA PHE A 172 5.89 15.03 -18.70
C PHE A 172 6.33 13.97 -17.69
N TYR A 173 7.55 13.43 -17.86
CA TYR A 173 8.14 12.47 -16.93
C TYR A 173 8.32 13.06 -15.52
N PHE A 174 8.78 14.31 -15.43
CA PHE A 174 8.89 15.02 -14.16
C PHE A 174 7.51 15.21 -13.48
N ALA A 175 6.48 15.59 -14.25
CA ALA A 175 5.13 15.76 -13.74
C ALA A 175 4.53 14.44 -13.20
N VAL A 176 4.78 13.32 -13.88
CA VAL A 176 4.35 11.99 -13.42
C VAL A 176 4.96 11.65 -12.06
N ASN A 177 6.28 11.78 -11.93
CA ASN A 177 6.98 11.43 -10.68
C ASN A 177 6.69 12.41 -9.56
N SER A 178 6.55 13.71 -9.87
CA SER A 178 6.16 14.71 -8.88
C SER A 178 4.74 14.48 -8.38
N GLY A 179 3.79 14.16 -9.28
CA GLY A 179 2.43 13.82 -8.88
C GLY A 179 2.38 12.57 -8.00
N SER A 180 3.13 11.53 -8.35
CA SER A 180 3.29 10.32 -7.53
C SER A 180 3.90 10.64 -6.15
N PHE A 181 5.02 11.36 -6.10
CA PHE A 181 5.71 11.73 -4.86
C PHE A 181 4.80 12.53 -3.92
N VAL A 182 4.18 13.60 -4.42
CA VAL A 182 3.34 14.46 -3.58
C VAL A 182 2.09 13.70 -3.11
N SER A 183 1.45 12.90 -3.96
CA SER A 183 0.26 12.15 -3.56
C SER A 183 0.54 11.02 -2.58
N THR A 184 1.59 10.23 -2.81
CA THR A 184 2.02 9.16 -1.89
C THR A 184 2.46 9.71 -0.53
N MET A 185 2.90 10.96 -0.46
CA MET A 185 3.24 11.62 0.80
C MET A 185 2.00 12.21 1.49
N LEU A 186 1.21 13.01 0.76
CA LEU A 186 0.09 13.77 1.34
C LEU A 186 -1.14 12.91 1.62
N THR A 187 -1.47 11.93 0.77
CA THR A 187 -2.71 11.16 0.94
C THR A 187 -2.71 10.33 2.24
N PRO A 188 -1.62 9.63 2.62
CA PRO A 188 -1.53 8.99 3.94
C PRO A 188 -1.61 9.98 5.12
N ILE A 189 -1.03 11.18 4.99
CA ILE A 189 -1.14 12.25 6.01
C ILE A 189 -2.61 12.66 6.18
N LEU A 190 -3.33 12.87 5.07
CA LEU A 190 -4.75 13.20 5.10
C LEU A 190 -5.63 12.06 5.65
N ARG A 191 -5.20 10.80 5.49
CA ARG A 191 -5.89 9.63 6.04
C ARG A 191 -5.74 9.59 7.56
N GLU A 192 -4.53 9.76 8.08
CA GLU A 192 -4.24 9.44 9.49
C GLU A 192 -4.25 10.65 10.42
N ASP A 193 -3.74 11.79 9.97
CA ASP A 193 -3.54 12.96 10.85
C ASP A 193 -4.80 13.84 10.93
N VAL A 194 -5.84 13.51 10.17
CA VAL A 194 -7.13 14.23 10.16
C VAL A 194 -8.24 13.30 10.63
N LYS A 195 -8.96 13.70 11.68
CA LYS A 195 -10.12 12.97 12.20
C LYS A 195 -11.40 13.40 11.50
N CYS A 196 -12.21 12.45 11.06
CA CYS A 196 -13.46 12.72 10.36
C CYS A 196 -14.57 11.79 10.84
N PHE A 197 -15.81 12.31 10.91
CA PHE A 197 -17.00 11.52 11.22
C PHE A 197 -16.96 10.72 12.54
N GLY A 198 -16.10 11.13 13.49
CA GLY A 198 -15.91 10.43 14.75
C GLY A 198 -14.91 9.27 14.69
N ASP A 199 -14.32 9.00 13.52
CA ASP A 199 -13.24 8.04 13.35
C ASP A 199 -11.87 8.71 13.48
N ASP A 200 -10.88 7.96 13.98
CA ASP A 200 -9.48 8.41 14.02
C ASP A 200 -8.82 8.47 12.64
N ASP A 201 -9.32 7.70 11.66
CA ASP A 201 -8.85 7.72 10.26
C ASP A 201 -9.90 8.37 9.34
N CYS A 202 -9.45 9.24 8.43
CA CYS A 202 -10.28 9.92 7.44
C CYS A 202 -10.01 9.48 6.00
N PHE A 203 -10.45 8.27 5.65
CA PHE A 203 -10.36 7.76 4.28
C PHE A 203 -11.19 8.58 3.27
N SER A 204 -12.33 9.13 3.68
CA SER A 204 -13.18 9.97 2.81
C SER A 204 -12.46 11.21 2.30
N LEU A 205 -11.67 11.88 3.14
CA LEU A 205 -10.85 13.03 2.73
C LEU A 205 -9.67 12.57 1.89
N ALA A 206 -9.03 11.47 2.31
CA ALA A 206 -7.88 10.91 1.62
C ALA A 206 -8.22 10.44 0.18
N PHE A 207 -9.45 9.98 -0.09
CA PHE A 207 -9.94 9.74 -1.45
C PHE A 207 -10.55 10.99 -2.12
N GLY A 208 -11.19 11.86 -1.33
CA GLY A 208 -11.86 13.06 -1.82
C GLY A 208 -10.92 14.11 -2.40
N VAL A 209 -9.77 14.37 -1.76
CA VAL A 209 -8.78 15.34 -2.26
C VAL A 209 -8.19 14.93 -3.62
N PRO A 210 -7.68 13.69 -3.79
CA PRO A 210 -7.37 13.11 -5.11
C PRO A 210 -8.50 13.27 -6.14
N GLY A 211 -9.75 12.94 -5.77
CA GLY A 211 -10.91 13.04 -6.66
C GLY A 211 -11.21 14.48 -7.09
N MET A 212 -11.10 15.45 -6.18
CA MET A 212 -11.26 16.88 -6.49
C MET A 212 -10.17 17.38 -7.41
N LEU A 213 -8.91 16.97 -7.21
CA LEU A 213 -7.83 17.29 -8.14
C LEU A 213 -8.06 16.69 -9.53
N MET A 214 -8.66 15.51 -9.63
CA MET A 214 -9.06 14.94 -10.92
C MET A 214 -10.14 15.79 -11.62
N ILE A 215 -11.11 16.34 -10.87
CA ILE A 215 -12.09 17.30 -11.42
C ILE A 215 -11.38 18.56 -11.93
N THR A 216 -10.46 19.10 -11.13
CA THR A 216 -9.62 20.25 -11.53
C THR A 216 -8.81 19.94 -12.80
N SER A 217 -8.29 18.71 -12.92
CA SER A 217 -7.57 18.23 -14.11
C SER A 217 -8.41 18.37 -15.38
N ILE A 218 -9.68 17.95 -15.34
CA ILE A 218 -10.61 18.06 -16.48
C ILE A 218 -10.85 19.52 -16.84
N ILE A 219 -11.05 20.38 -15.84
CA ILE A 219 -11.27 21.82 -16.06
C ILE A 219 -10.05 22.43 -16.75
N ILE A 220 -8.83 22.17 -16.25
CA ILE A 220 -7.58 22.64 -16.84
C ILE A 220 -7.46 22.13 -18.29
N PHE A 221 -7.71 20.85 -18.52
CA PHE A 221 -7.65 20.27 -19.85
C PHE A 221 -8.63 20.95 -20.81
N LEU A 222 -9.86 21.22 -20.38
CA LEU A 222 -10.88 21.91 -21.19
C LEU A 222 -10.55 23.38 -21.47
N LEU A 223 -9.94 24.10 -20.52
CA LEU A 223 -9.48 25.47 -20.72
C LEU A 223 -8.42 25.58 -21.82
N GLY A 224 -7.62 24.53 -22.03
CA GLY A 224 -6.65 24.45 -23.13
C GLY A 224 -7.26 24.13 -24.50
N LYS A 225 -8.54 23.73 -24.58
CA LYS A 225 -9.23 23.33 -25.83
C LYS A 225 -9.01 24.27 -27.03
N PRO A 226 -9.15 25.61 -26.93
CA PRO A 226 -8.97 26.49 -28.08
C PRO A 226 -7.52 26.53 -28.61
N LEU A 227 -6.55 26.03 -27.84
CA LEU A 227 -5.13 26.01 -28.21
C LEU A 227 -4.68 24.65 -28.76
N TYR A 228 -5.48 23.59 -28.62
CA TYR A 228 -5.09 22.26 -29.06
C TYR A 228 -5.20 22.06 -30.56
N LYS A 229 -4.18 21.41 -31.11
CA LYS A 229 -4.24 20.76 -32.42
C LYS A 229 -4.88 19.39 -32.25
N ILE A 230 -6.11 19.23 -32.74
CA ILE A 230 -6.88 17.99 -32.67
C ILE A 230 -6.77 17.27 -34.02
N VAL A 231 -6.07 16.13 -34.03
CA VAL A 231 -5.88 15.29 -35.21
C VAL A 231 -7.03 14.29 -35.34
N ALA A 232 -7.48 14.02 -36.56
CA ALA A 232 -8.50 13.01 -36.83
C ALA A 232 -7.97 11.58 -36.56
N PRO A 233 -8.83 10.62 -36.19
CA PRO A 233 -8.41 9.25 -35.91
C PRO A 233 -7.70 8.60 -37.11
N ALA A 234 -6.49 8.09 -36.88
CA ALA A 234 -5.60 7.56 -37.92
C ALA A 234 -5.67 6.03 -38.05
N GLY A 235 -6.84 5.42 -37.82
CA GLY A 235 -7.06 3.99 -38.03
C GLY A 235 -6.31 3.06 -37.07
N ASN A 236 -6.78 1.82 -36.98
CA ASN A 236 -6.34 0.90 -35.93
C ASN A 236 -5.15 0.02 -36.35
N MET A 237 -3.94 0.39 -35.93
CA MET A 237 -2.73 -0.40 -36.21
C MET A 237 -2.78 -1.79 -35.56
N PHE A 238 -3.32 -1.90 -34.33
CA PHE A 238 -3.49 -3.18 -33.64
C PHE A 238 -4.37 -4.14 -34.45
N MET A 239 -5.48 -3.65 -35.01
CA MET A 239 -6.37 -4.45 -35.85
C MET A 239 -5.71 -4.84 -37.19
N LYS A 240 -4.89 -3.96 -37.79
CA LYS A 240 -4.12 -4.28 -39.02
C LYS A 240 -3.13 -5.41 -38.78
N VAL A 241 -2.32 -5.31 -37.73
CA VAL A 241 -1.34 -6.33 -37.33
C VAL A 241 -2.05 -7.66 -37.01
N SER A 242 -3.13 -7.62 -36.23
CA SER A 242 -3.91 -8.82 -35.88
C SER A 242 -4.48 -9.53 -37.12
N LYS A 243 -5.03 -8.76 -38.07
CA LYS A 243 -5.53 -9.31 -39.35
C LYS A 243 -4.39 -9.82 -40.23
N CYS A 244 -3.21 -9.19 -40.21
CA CYS A 244 -2.02 -9.65 -40.92
C CYS A 244 -1.60 -11.04 -40.42
N ILE A 245 -1.46 -11.20 -39.09
CA ILE A 245 -1.13 -12.47 -38.43
C ILE A 245 -2.18 -13.53 -38.73
N TRP A 246 -3.48 -13.21 -38.60
CA TRP A 246 -4.56 -14.14 -38.90
C TRP A 246 -4.54 -14.61 -40.36
N THR A 247 -4.31 -13.67 -41.30
CA THR A 247 -4.19 -13.99 -42.73
C THR A 247 -2.99 -14.91 -42.97
N ALA A 248 -1.84 -14.63 -42.35
CA ALA A 248 -0.64 -15.46 -42.48
C ALA A 248 -0.89 -16.90 -41.99
N ILE A 249 -1.51 -17.07 -40.82
CA ILE A 249 -1.81 -18.38 -40.25
C ILE A 249 -2.81 -19.15 -41.13
N ARG A 250 -3.89 -18.49 -41.56
CA ARG A 250 -4.94 -19.10 -42.38
C ARG A 250 -4.40 -19.52 -43.75
N THR A 251 -3.62 -18.66 -44.41
CA THR A 251 -3.05 -18.95 -45.73
C THR A 251 -1.96 -20.01 -45.63
N ARG A 252 -1.11 -19.97 -44.60
CA ARG A 252 -0.13 -21.04 -44.33
C ARG A 252 -0.82 -22.39 -44.20
N SER A 253 -1.90 -22.49 -43.43
CA SER A 253 -2.62 -23.76 -43.26
C SER A 253 -3.14 -24.35 -44.57
N LYS A 254 -3.37 -23.52 -45.60
CA LYS A 254 -3.87 -23.96 -46.92
C LYS A 254 -2.75 -24.20 -47.92
N GLU A 255 -1.68 -23.40 -47.88
CA GLU A 255 -0.65 -23.36 -48.92
C GLU A 255 0.69 -23.94 -48.47
N LYS A 256 0.85 -24.40 -47.22
CA LYS A 256 2.12 -24.94 -46.70
C LYS A 256 2.67 -26.10 -47.56
N SER A 257 1.81 -26.94 -48.12
CA SER A 257 2.21 -28.05 -49.00
C SER A 257 2.44 -27.64 -50.45
N VAL A 258 1.87 -26.52 -50.89
CA VAL A 258 1.87 -26.09 -52.30
C VAL A 258 2.98 -25.07 -52.58
N ASN A 259 3.16 -24.08 -51.70
CA ASN A 259 4.18 -23.04 -51.82
C ASN A 259 4.84 -22.81 -50.45
N PRO A 260 5.94 -23.52 -50.13
CA PRO A 260 6.68 -23.28 -48.90
C PRO A 260 7.40 -21.92 -48.96
N ARG A 261 7.13 -21.05 -47.98
CA ARG A 261 7.86 -19.80 -47.77
C ARG A 261 8.82 -19.94 -46.59
N GLU A 262 9.93 -19.18 -46.60
CA GLU A 262 10.95 -19.22 -45.55
C GLU A 262 10.38 -18.84 -44.18
N HIS A 263 9.62 -17.74 -44.10
CA HIS A 263 8.96 -17.32 -42.87
C HIS A 263 7.43 -17.40 -42.98
N TRP A 264 6.78 -17.82 -41.89
CA TRP A 264 5.33 -18.07 -41.88
C TRP A 264 4.48 -16.79 -42.03
N LEU A 265 5.03 -15.62 -41.71
CA LEU A 265 4.34 -14.32 -41.90
C LEU A 265 4.23 -13.95 -43.39
N ASP A 266 5.10 -14.48 -44.25
CA ASP A 266 5.21 -14.04 -45.64
C ASP A 266 3.98 -14.45 -46.45
N TYR A 267 3.23 -15.45 -45.98
CA TYR A 267 1.92 -15.82 -46.53
C TYR A 267 0.87 -14.69 -46.49
N SER A 268 1.12 -13.61 -45.72
CA SER A 268 0.25 -12.44 -45.67
C SER A 268 0.69 -11.27 -46.57
N GLU A 269 1.88 -11.37 -47.18
CA GLU A 269 2.49 -10.31 -48.01
C GLU A 269 1.57 -9.85 -49.15
N LYS A 270 0.96 -10.80 -49.88
CA LYS A 270 0.10 -10.50 -51.03
C LYS A 270 -1.07 -9.56 -50.70
N ARG A 271 -1.57 -9.60 -49.46
CA ARG A 271 -2.74 -8.81 -49.03
C ARG A 271 -2.36 -7.54 -48.28
N TRP A 272 -1.25 -7.56 -47.55
CA TRP A 272 -0.92 -6.53 -46.56
C TRP A 272 0.37 -5.76 -46.87
N GLY A 273 1.12 -6.18 -47.89
CA GLY A 273 2.39 -5.56 -48.30
C GLY A 273 3.57 -5.99 -47.45
N GLN A 274 4.77 -5.95 -48.04
CA GLN A 274 6.01 -6.41 -47.41
C GLN A 274 6.37 -5.61 -46.15
N GLN A 275 6.20 -4.29 -46.19
CA GLN A 275 6.53 -3.41 -45.05
C GLN A 275 5.78 -3.82 -43.76
N LEU A 276 4.46 -4.02 -43.83
CA LEU A 276 3.66 -4.38 -42.65
C LEU A 276 4.02 -5.79 -42.14
N VAL A 277 4.38 -6.70 -43.05
CA VAL A 277 4.84 -8.06 -42.70
C VAL A 277 6.16 -8.00 -41.94
N ASP A 278 7.12 -7.20 -42.41
CA ASP A 278 8.43 -7.04 -41.78
C ASP A 278 8.33 -6.32 -40.42
N GLU A 279 7.53 -5.26 -40.34
CA GLU A 279 7.25 -4.56 -39.06
C GLU A 279 6.56 -5.50 -38.06
N THR A 280 5.61 -6.32 -38.51
CA THR A 280 4.96 -7.33 -37.66
C THR A 280 5.95 -8.40 -37.18
N ARG A 281 6.90 -8.81 -38.04
CA ARG A 281 7.96 -9.75 -37.67
C ARG A 281 8.87 -9.17 -36.58
N ILE A 282 9.28 -7.91 -36.73
CA ILE A 282 10.07 -7.20 -35.72
C ILE A 282 9.30 -7.12 -34.40
N LEU A 283 8.02 -6.75 -34.44
CA LEU A 283 7.16 -6.69 -33.25
C LEU A 283 7.11 -8.03 -32.51
N LEU A 284 6.91 -9.15 -33.22
CA LEU A 284 6.87 -10.48 -32.59
C LEU A 284 8.21 -10.87 -31.97
N ASN A 285 9.32 -10.46 -32.56
CA ASN A 285 10.65 -10.67 -31.98
C ASN A 285 10.83 -9.84 -30.70
N VAL A 286 10.36 -8.59 -30.67
CA VAL A 286 10.38 -7.76 -29.46
C VAL A 286 9.48 -8.35 -28.36
N LEU A 287 8.27 -8.80 -28.71
CA LEU A 287 7.37 -9.47 -27.76
C LEU A 287 8.00 -10.73 -27.15
N ARG A 288 8.74 -11.52 -27.95
CA ARG A 288 9.51 -12.66 -27.43
C ARG A 288 10.56 -12.23 -26.41
N LEU A 289 11.26 -11.12 -26.65
CA LEU A 289 12.23 -10.58 -25.69
C LEU A 289 11.56 -10.08 -24.40
N TYR A 290 10.28 -9.72 -24.44
CA TYR A 290 9.51 -9.20 -23.31
C TYR A 290 8.85 -10.27 -22.44
N ILE A 291 8.93 -11.56 -22.81
CA ILE A 291 8.36 -12.68 -22.04
C ILE A 291 8.76 -12.68 -20.54
N PRO A 292 10.00 -12.29 -20.14
CA PRO A 292 10.37 -12.24 -18.73
C PRO A 292 9.84 -11.02 -17.96
N LEU A 293 9.40 -9.95 -18.65
CA LEU A 293 8.98 -8.70 -17.99
C LEU A 293 7.79 -8.83 -17.03
N PRO A 294 6.77 -9.68 -17.28
CA PRO A 294 5.68 -9.89 -16.32
C PRO A 294 6.17 -10.32 -14.93
N VAL A 295 7.28 -11.08 -14.85
CA VAL A 295 7.86 -11.48 -13.54
C VAL A 295 8.39 -10.26 -12.79
N PHE A 296 9.06 -9.35 -13.49
CA PHE A 296 9.52 -8.10 -12.89
C PHE A 296 8.33 -7.27 -12.36
N TRP A 297 7.25 -7.13 -13.14
CA TRP A 297 6.07 -6.36 -12.70
C TRP A 297 5.32 -7.03 -11.56
N ALA A 298 5.25 -8.37 -11.54
CA ALA A 298 4.69 -9.14 -10.44
C ALA A 298 5.45 -8.94 -9.12
N LEU A 299 6.76 -8.67 -9.19
CA LEU A 299 7.57 -8.30 -8.03
C LEU A 299 7.37 -6.82 -7.68
N PHE A 300 7.50 -5.92 -8.66
CA PHE A 300 7.45 -4.47 -8.45
C PHE A 300 6.11 -4.00 -7.88
N ASP A 301 4.98 -4.55 -8.34
CA ASP A 301 3.66 -4.11 -7.88
C ASP A 301 3.33 -4.58 -6.45
N GLN A 302 4.10 -5.49 -5.83
CA GLN A 302 3.89 -5.89 -4.43
C GLN A 302 4.23 -4.79 -3.42
N GLN A 303 5.00 -3.78 -3.85
CA GLN A 303 5.34 -2.65 -2.99
C GLN A 303 4.11 -1.93 -2.41
N GLY A 304 2.97 -1.97 -3.12
CA GLY A 304 1.74 -1.31 -2.71
C GLY A 304 0.73 -2.20 -2.00
N SER A 305 1.02 -3.50 -1.85
CA SER A 305 0.20 -4.48 -1.14
C SER A 305 0.99 -5.14 -0.02
N ARG A 306 1.72 -6.22 -0.31
CA ARG A 306 2.45 -7.02 0.70
C ARG A 306 3.49 -6.23 1.48
N TRP A 307 4.22 -5.33 0.82
CA TRP A 307 5.20 -4.51 1.54
C TRP A 307 4.53 -3.47 2.44
N THR A 308 3.33 -3.00 2.10
CA THR A 308 2.53 -2.15 2.98
C THR A 308 2.13 -2.92 4.24
N PHE A 309 1.69 -4.18 4.12
CA PHE A 309 1.37 -5.03 5.29
C PHE A 309 2.61 -5.39 6.12
N GLN A 310 3.74 -5.66 5.48
CA GLN A 310 5.01 -5.84 6.19
C GLN A 310 5.33 -4.56 6.99
N ALA A 311 5.16 -3.38 6.38
CA ALA A 311 5.41 -2.10 7.04
C ALA A 311 4.44 -1.80 8.20
N THR A 312 3.20 -2.30 8.19
CA THR A 312 2.28 -2.11 9.35
C THR A 312 2.75 -2.86 10.60
N ARG A 313 3.67 -3.83 10.45
CA ARG A 313 4.22 -4.65 11.54
C ARG A 313 5.60 -4.18 11.99
N MET A 314 6.14 -3.14 11.36
CA MET A 314 7.45 -2.56 11.65
C MET A 314 7.32 -1.29 12.49
N ASP A 315 8.40 -0.94 13.20
CA ASP A 315 8.51 0.37 13.84
C ASP A 315 8.79 1.44 12.76
N GLY A 316 7.87 2.38 12.62
CA GLY A 316 7.94 3.50 11.67
C GLY A 316 8.63 4.74 12.25
N ASP A 317 9.11 4.70 13.49
CA ASP A 317 9.73 5.85 14.13
C ASP A 317 11.16 6.12 13.63
N LEU A 318 11.36 7.27 12.97
CA LEU A 318 12.69 7.78 12.60
C LEU A 318 13.24 8.79 13.61
N GLY A 319 12.56 9.00 14.73
CA GLY A 319 12.90 9.94 15.81
C GLY A 319 12.51 11.40 15.52
N PHE A 320 12.55 11.85 14.25
CA PHE A 320 12.10 13.18 13.83
C PHE A 320 10.73 13.17 13.14
N TRP A 321 10.33 12.02 12.59
CA TRP A 321 9.10 11.82 11.86
C TRP A 321 8.72 10.34 11.97
N THR A 322 7.47 10.06 12.31
CA THR A 322 6.92 8.70 12.29
C THR A 322 6.33 8.38 10.92
N ILE A 323 7.00 7.53 10.14
CA ILE A 323 6.56 7.17 8.78
C ILE A 323 5.34 6.26 8.89
N LYS A 324 4.26 6.62 8.20
CA LYS A 324 3.08 5.74 8.10
C LYS A 324 3.38 4.56 7.17
N PRO A 325 2.81 3.36 7.40
CA PRO A 325 3.10 2.17 6.60
C PRO A 325 2.91 2.36 5.08
N ASP A 326 1.83 3.05 4.69
CA ASP A 326 1.49 3.39 3.32
C ASP A 326 2.40 4.48 2.72
N GLN A 327 3.09 5.30 3.52
CA GLN A 327 4.08 6.27 3.05
C GLN A 327 5.39 5.63 2.60
N MET A 328 5.64 4.35 2.87
CA MET A 328 6.82 3.64 2.36
C MET A 328 6.91 3.70 0.82
N GLN A 329 5.76 3.83 0.15
CA GLN A 329 5.67 3.96 -1.31
C GLN A 329 6.28 5.28 -1.84
N VAL A 330 6.44 6.32 -1.00
CA VAL A 330 7.08 7.62 -1.36
C VAL A 330 8.53 7.43 -1.78
N ILE A 331 9.21 6.42 -1.23
CA ILE A 331 10.62 6.14 -1.52
C ILE A 331 10.82 5.88 -3.01
N ASN A 332 9.87 5.22 -3.68
CA ASN A 332 10.03 4.89 -5.11
C ASN A 332 10.12 6.13 -6.02
N PRO A 333 9.14 7.04 -6.09
CA PRO A 333 9.25 8.23 -6.92
C PRO A 333 10.40 9.15 -6.48
N LEU A 334 10.73 9.20 -5.18
CA LEU A 334 11.91 9.93 -4.69
C LEU A 334 13.21 9.35 -5.27
N LEU A 335 13.40 8.03 -5.17
CA LEU A 335 14.55 7.35 -5.72
C LEU A 335 14.61 7.49 -7.24
N ILE A 336 13.49 7.49 -7.94
CA ILE A 336 13.47 7.75 -9.40
C ILE A 336 14.00 9.16 -9.69
N LEU A 337 13.49 10.20 -9.00
CA LEU A 337 13.90 11.59 -9.22
C LEU A 337 15.39 11.80 -8.90
N VAL A 338 15.92 11.12 -7.89
CA VAL A 338 17.34 11.18 -7.51
C VAL A 338 18.21 10.34 -8.45
N PHE A 339 17.77 9.13 -8.81
CA PHE A 339 18.61 8.21 -9.57
C PHE A 339 18.69 8.56 -11.05
N ILE A 340 17.70 9.18 -11.67
CA ILE A 340 17.80 9.56 -13.09
C ILE A 340 19.04 10.39 -13.40
N PRO A 341 19.28 11.55 -12.75
CA PRO A 341 20.49 12.33 -13.01
C PRO A 341 21.76 11.56 -12.59
N LEU A 342 21.71 10.78 -11.52
CA LEU A 342 22.86 9.95 -11.11
C LEU A 342 23.18 8.85 -12.13
N TYR A 343 22.19 8.28 -12.81
CA TYR A 343 22.40 7.28 -13.85
C TYR A 343 23.08 7.90 -15.06
N GLU A 344 22.68 9.10 -15.45
CA GLU A 344 23.31 9.81 -16.57
C GLU A 344 24.75 10.24 -16.26
N VAL A 345 25.00 10.77 -15.06
CA VAL A 345 26.30 11.35 -14.69
C VAL A 345 27.30 10.32 -14.16
N ALA A 346 26.85 9.33 -13.38
CA ALA A 346 27.73 8.41 -12.64
C ALA A 346 27.56 6.94 -13.05
N PHE A 347 26.35 6.38 -12.97
CA PHE A 347 26.19 4.93 -13.14
C PHE A 347 26.36 4.45 -14.57
N TYR A 348 25.84 5.14 -15.60
CA TYR A 348 26.06 4.70 -16.98
C TYR A 348 27.52 4.78 -17.43
N PRO A 349 28.28 5.84 -17.11
CA PRO A 349 29.72 5.84 -17.31
C PRO A 349 30.41 4.67 -16.60
N LEU A 350 30.09 4.40 -15.33
CA LEU A 350 30.66 3.28 -14.57
C LEU A 350 30.34 1.91 -15.19
N LEU A 351 29.08 1.67 -15.55
CA LEU A 351 28.64 0.44 -16.21
C LEU A 351 29.32 0.27 -17.58
N SER A 352 29.56 1.37 -18.29
CA SER A 352 30.25 1.35 -19.58
C SER A 352 31.73 0.97 -19.47
N MET A 353 32.37 1.25 -18.33
CA MET A 353 33.72 0.80 -17.99
C MET A 353 33.75 -0.71 -17.73
N ILE A 354 32.71 -1.25 -17.07
CA ILE A 354 32.54 -2.69 -16.78
C ILE A 354 32.08 -3.48 -18.04
N GLY A 355 31.81 -2.79 -19.17
CA GLY A 355 31.41 -3.41 -20.43
C GLY A 355 29.90 -3.64 -20.57
N ILE A 356 29.08 -3.12 -19.65
CA ILE A 356 27.62 -3.15 -19.70
C ILE A 356 27.14 -1.90 -20.44
N ARG A 357 26.80 -2.07 -21.72
CA ARG A 357 26.39 -0.94 -22.60
C ARG A 357 25.04 -1.16 -23.27
N ARG A 358 24.69 -2.41 -23.56
CA ARG A 358 23.49 -2.75 -24.34
C ARG A 358 22.22 -2.64 -23.48
N PRO A 359 21.10 -2.15 -24.04
CA PRO A 359 19.83 -2.05 -23.31
C PRO A 359 19.39 -3.37 -22.67
N LEU A 360 19.59 -4.49 -23.36
CA LEU A 360 19.23 -5.82 -22.84
C LEU A 360 20.04 -6.20 -21.60
N GLN A 361 21.32 -5.85 -21.54
CA GLN A 361 22.16 -6.12 -20.35
C GLN A 361 21.67 -5.32 -19.14
N LYS A 362 21.26 -4.06 -19.37
CA LYS A 362 20.67 -3.20 -18.32
C LYS A 362 19.34 -3.78 -17.82
N LEU A 363 18.53 -4.31 -18.73
CA LEU A 363 17.27 -4.96 -18.37
C LEU A 363 17.50 -6.22 -17.52
N THR A 364 18.46 -7.07 -17.89
CA THR A 364 18.84 -8.25 -17.10
C THR A 364 19.34 -7.85 -15.71
N LEU A 365 20.17 -6.82 -15.61
CA LEU A 365 20.67 -6.32 -14.32
C LEU A 365 19.54 -5.82 -13.42
N GLY A 366 18.56 -5.10 -13.98
CA GLY A 366 17.35 -4.68 -13.26
C GLY A 366 16.53 -5.85 -12.72
N GLY A 367 16.41 -6.93 -13.50
CA GLY A 367 15.77 -8.17 -13.05
C GLY A 367 16.51 -8.85 -11.89
N ILE A 368 17.84 -8.87 -11.92
CA ILE A 368 18.66 -9.39 -10.82
C ILE A 368 18.45 -8.56 -9.55
N PHE A 369 18.45 -7.23 -9.65
CA PHE A 369 18.21 -6.37 -8.50
C PHE A 369 16.81 -6.54 -7.91
N ALA A 370 15.79 -6.75 -8.75
CA ALA A 370 14.43 -7.08 -8.27
C ALA A 370 14.40 -8.43 -7.52
N GLY A 371 15.18 -9.42 -7.95
CA GLY A 371 15.34 -10.67 -7.20
C GLY A 371 16.01 -10.46 -5.85
N VAL A 372 17.11 -9.69 -5.82
CA VAL A 372 17.84 -9.36 -4.58
C VAL A 372 16.96 -8.59 -3.60
N SER A 373 16.13 -7.65 -4.05
CA SER A 373 15.23 -6.91 -3.16
C SER A 373 14.22 -7.82 -2.47
N PHE A 374 13.76 -8.89 -3.12
CA PHE A 374 12.87 -9.87 -2.50
C PHE A 374 13.59 -10.79 -1.51
N VAL A 375 14.86 -11.13 -1.76
CA VAL A 375 15.68 -11.84 -0.76
C VAL A 375 15.83 -10.98 0.49
N ILE A 376 16.08 -9.68 0.35
CA ILE A 376 16.16 -8.74 1.47
C ILE A 376 14.82 -8.67 2.22
N SER A 377 13.71 -8.51 1.49
CA SER A 377 12.36 -8.47 2.10
C SER A 377 12.02 -9.77 2.84
N ALA A 378 12.43 -10.93 2.34
CA ALA A 378 12.26 -12.21 3.01
C ALA A 378 13.10 -12.32 4.31
N ILE A 379 14.35 -11.85 4.29
CA ILE A 379 15.19 -11.80 5.50
C ILE A 379 14.55 -10.90 6.57
N ILE A 380 13.99 -9.76 6.15
CA ILE A 380 13.26 -8.85 7.06
C ILE A 380 12.03 -9.55 7.64
N GLU A 381 11.25 -10.26 6.82
CA GLU A 381 10.08 -10.99 7.30
C GLU A 381 10.46 -12.07 8.34
N MET A 382 11.55 -12.81 8.11
CA MET A 382 12.02 -13.81 9.06
C MET A 382 12.41 -13.19 10.42
N GLN A 383 12.94 -11.96 10.43
CA GLN A 383 13.23 -11.24 11.68
C GLN A 383 11.96 -10.69 12.34
N LEU A 384 10.94 -10.37 11.54
CA LEU A 384 9.65 -9.92 12.06
C LEU A 384 8.82 -11.08 12.63
N GLU A 385 8.92 -12.30 12.07
CA GLU A 385 8.23 -13.49 12.56
C GLU A 385 8.56 -13.79 14.03
N ASP A 386 9.80 -13.56 14.46
CA ASP A 386 10.19 -13.70 15.88
C ASP A 386 9.45 -12.72 16.82
N THR A 387 8.91 -11.63 16.26
CA THR A 387 8.11 -10.62 16.98
C THR A 387 6.60 -10.81 16.84
N TYR A 388 6.16 -11.82 16.07
CA TYR A 388 4.74 -12.07 15.90
C TYR A 388 4.18 -12.80 17.11
N ALA A 389 2.94 -12.44 17.47
CA ALA A 389 2.21 -13.17 18.48
C ALA A 389 2.01 -14.61 17.99
N VAL A 390 2.43 -15.57 18.80
CA VAL A 390 2.08 -16.98 18.56
C VAL A 390 0.59 -17.10 18.85
N LEU A 391 -0.22 -17.36 17.83
CA LEU A 391 -1.65 -17.60 18.01
C LEU A 391 -1.94 -19.09 18.23
N PRO A 392 -2.91 -19.45 19.10
CA PRO A 392 -3.26 -20.86 19.35
C PRO A 392 -3.84 -21.52 18.09
N LYS A 393 -3.31 -22.69 17.73
CA LYS A 393 -3.80 -23.51 16.60
C LYS A 393 -4.92 -24.46 17.05
N ALA A 394 -5.48 -25.21 16.10
CA ALA A 394 -6.44 -26.27 16.41
C ALA A 394 -5.85 -27.29 17.40
N GLY A 395 -6.60 -27.59 18.45
CA GLY A 395 -6.18 -28.40 19.60
C GLY A 395 -5.38 -27.67 20.67
N GLU A 396 -5.19 -26.35 20.55
CA GLU A 396 -4.39 -25.53 21.47
C GLU A 396 -5.19 -24.31 22.00
N SER A 397 -4.77 -23.80 23.15
CA SER A 397 -5.24 -22.60 23.82
C SER A 397 -4.05 -21.94 24.55
N GLN A 398 -4.17 -20.67 24.92
CA GLN A 398 -3.12 -19.96 25.68
C GLN A 398 -3.63 -19.55 27.04
N LEU A 399 -2.77 -19.68 28.05
CA LEU A 399 -3.05 -19.26 29.41
C LEU A 399 -2.05 -18.19 29.83
N ARG A 400 -2.55 -17.01 30.23
CA ARG A 400 -1.75 -16.02 30.95
C ARG A 400 -2.37 -15.71 32.29
N ILE A 401 -1.52 -15.51 33.29
CA ILE A 401 -1.96 -15.19 34.66
C ILE A 401 -1.16 -13.98 35.12
N PHE A 402 -1.86 -12.88 35.36
CA PHE A 402 -1.29 -11.63 35.86
C PHE A 402 -1.54 -11.51 37.35
N ASN A 403 -0.47 -11.31 38.13
CA ASN A 403 -0.59 -11.09 39.56
C ASN A 403 -0.77 -9.61 39.86
N GLY A 404 -1.97 -9.16 40.23
CA GLY A 404 -2.19 -7.78 40.66
C GLY A 404 -1.76 -7.49 42.11
N MET A 405 -1.34 -8.49 42.88
CA MET A 405 -1.04 -8.36 44.32
C MET A 405 0.44 -8.03 44.58
N ASN A 406 0.74 -7.55 45.79
CA ASN A 406 2.09 -7.21 46.25
C ASN A 406 2.83 -8.40 46.88
N CYS A 407 2.35 -9.62 46.63
CA CYS A 407 2.85 -10.84 47.26
C CYS A 407 3.01 -11.96 46.24
N ASP A 408 3.86 -12.92 46.59
CA ASP A 408 4.11 -14.10 45.79
C ASP A 408 3.05 -15.17 46.09
N TYR A 409 2.57 -15.82 45.04
CA TYR A 409 1.69 -16.97 45.12
C TYR A 409 2.41 -18.22 44.64
N ASN A 410 2.34 -19.28 45.44
CA ASN A 410 2.65 -20.63 44.99
C ASN A 410 1.37 -21.25 44.41
N VAL A 411 1.40 -21.51 43.10
CA VAL A 411 0.25 -21.97 42.32
C VAL A 411 0.42 -23.44 42.00
N GLN A 412 -0.53 -24.26 42.48
CA GLN A 412 -0.65 -25.67 42.10
C GLN A 412 -1.73 -25.80 41.05
N THR A 413 -1.45 -26.53 39.97
CA THR A 413 -2.42 -26.70 38.88
C THR A 413 -2.46 -28.13 38.35
N SER A 414 -3.54 -28.47 37.65
CA SER A 414 -3.63 -29.73 36.90
C SER A 414 -3.12 -29.63 35.46
N LEU A 415 -2.36 -28.58 35.11
CA LEU A 415 -1.71 -28.46 33.80
C LEU A 415 -0.55 -29.45 33.71
N ALA A 416 -0.49 -30.20 32.60
CA ALA A 416 0.43 -31.33 32.44
C ALA A 416 1.92 -30.94 32.63
N ASP A 417 2.31 -29.77 32.14
CA ASP A 417 3.70 -29.29 32.15
C ASP A 417 4.00 -28.33 33.31
N HIS A 418 2.98 -27.90 34.05
CA HIS A 418 3.07 -26.86 35.10
C HIS A 418 2.31 -27.23 36.37
N ALA A 419 2.61 -28.40 36.95
CA ALA A 419 1.95 -28.87 38.16
C ALA A 419 2.11 -27.91 39.36
N THR A 420 3.25 -27.21 39.46
CA THR A 420 3.47 -26.16 40.47
C THR A 420 4.42 -25.10 39.95
N PHE A 421 4.10 -23.82 40.16
CA PHE A 421 4.97 -22.69 39.85
C PHE A 421 4.77 -21.53 40.82
N VAL A 422 5.76 -20.64 40.91
CA VAL A 422 5.69 -19.42 41.73
C VAL A 422 5.37 -18.23 40.84
N LEU A 423 4.28 -17.54 41.14
CA LEU A 423 3.88 -16.31 40.50
C LEU A 423 4.22 -15.15 41.44
N LYS A 424 5.28 -14.40 41.15
CA LYS A 424 5.73 -13.32 42.05
C LYS A 424 4.80 -12.12 42.02
N ALA A 425 4.93 -11.26 43.03
CA ALA A 425 4.25 -9.98 43.12
C ALA A 425 4.38 -9.18 41.82
N LYS A 426 3.24 -8.71 41.29
CA LYS A 426 3.15 -7.94 40.04
C LYS A 426 3.69 -8.61 38.77
N GLU A 427 4.15 -9.87 38.81
CA GLU A 427 4.64 -10.63 37.64
C GLU A 427 3.51 -11.29 36.84
N MET A 428 3.85 -11.78 35.64
CA MET A 428 2.95 -12.51 34.76
C MET A 428 3.54 -13.90 34.44
N PHE A 429 2.68 -14.92 34.47
CA PHE A 429 2.96 -16.26 33.97
C PHE A 429 2.30 -16.46 32.61
N GLU A 430 3.02 -17.06 31.65
CA GLU A 430 2.52 -17.36 30.31
C GLU A 430 2.81 -18.81 29.93
N GLU A 431 1.79 -19.50 29.44
CA GLU A 431 1.92 -20.76 28.71
C GLU A 431 1.22 -20.63 27.35
N LYS A 432 2.00 -20.76 26.27
CA LYS A 432 1.56 -20.53 24.88
C LYS A 432 0.96 -21.78 24.24
N TYR A 433 1.17 -22.97 24.81
CA TYR A 433 0.83 -24.24 24.19
C TYR A 433 0.02 -25.15 25.13
N VAL A 434 -1.12 -24.67 25.63
CA VAL A 434 -2.04 -25.51 26.42
C VAL A 434 -2.85 -26.38 25.47
N ARG A 435 -2.68 -27.69 25.53
CA ARG A 435 -3.48 -28.63 24.72
C ARG A 435 -4.92 -28.68 25.22
N VAL A 436 -5.86 -28.26 24.38
CA VAL A 436 -7.29 -28.19 24.69
C VAL A 436 -8.09 -28.65 23.48
N SER A 437 -9.01 -29.61 23.68
CA SER A 437 -9.96 -30.01 22.64
C SER A 437 -11.36 -29.53 23.02
N GLY A 438 -11.91 -28.59 22.24
CA GLY A 438 -13.17 -27.92 22.55
C GLY A 438 -13.05 -27.01 23.78
N GLN A 439 -13.69 -27.41 24.88
CA GLN A 439 -13.66 -26.68 26.15
C GLN A 439 -13.18 -27.60 27.26
N GLN A 440 -12.16 -27.19 28.01
CA GLN A 440 -11.59 -27.96 29.11
C GLN A 440 -11.31 -27.08 30.32
N SER A 441 -11.41 -27.67 31.49
CA SER A 441 -11.18 -27.00 32.77
C SER A 441 -9.99 -27.61 33.50
N PHE A 442 -9.04 -26.79 33.93
CA PHE A 442 -7.89 -27.21 34.73
C PHE A 442 -8.01 -26.66 36.15
N THR A 443 -7.86 -27.50 37.18
CA THR A 443 -7.97 -27.03 38.56
C THR A 443 -6.75 -26.22 38.96
N TYR A 444 -6.94 -25.21 39.80
CA TYR A 444 -5.86 -24.43 40.37
C TYR A 444 -6.06 -24.20 41.87
N LYS A 445 -4.93 -24.01 42.57
CA LYS A 445 -4.87 -23.58 43.97
C LYS A 445 -3.72 -22.62 44.18
N PHE A 446 -4.02 -21.38 44.56
CA PHE A 446 -3.06 -20.34 44.91
C PHE A 446 -2.92 -20.29 46.43
N SER A 447 -1.69 -20.33 46.90
CA SER A 447 -1.33 -20.23 48.32
C SER A 447 -0.23 -19.19 48.49
N SER A 448 -0.34 -18.32 49.49
CA SER A 448 0.71 -17.35 49.82
C SER A 448 1.16 -17.54 51.26
N ASN A 449 2.46 -17.34 51.49
CA ASN A 449 3.06 -17.29 52.84
C ASN A 449 3.37 -15.84 53.25
N SER A 450 2.65 -14.87 52.71
CA SER A 450 2.90 -13.45 52.93
C SER A 450 2.48 -13.00 54.33
N ASN A 451 3.12 -11.93 54.82
CA ASN A 451 2.67 -11.25 56.03
C ASN A 451 1.50 -10.28 55.76
N ASP A 452 1.16 -10.04 54.48
CA ASP A 452 0.06 -9.19 54.07
C ASP A 452 -1.30 -9.93 54.21
N PRO A 453 -2.21 -9.46 55.08
CA PRO A 453 -3.53 -10.06 55.26
C PRO A 453 -4.33 -10.12 53.95
N ALA A 454 -4.09 -9.20 53.02
CA ALA A 454 -4.73 -9.18 51.71
C ALA A 454 -4.37 -10.38 50.83
N CYS A 455 -3.27 -11.08 51.13
CA CYS A 455 -2.74 -12.18 50.32
C CYS A 455 -2.96 -13.57 50.90
N ASN A 456 -3.38 -13.67 52.16
CA ASN A 456 -3.34 -14.91 52.94
C ASN A 456 -4.52 -15.86 52.70
N ALA A 457 -5.53 -15.44 51.94
CA ALA A 457 -6.61 -16.34 51.59
C ALA A 457 -6.17 -17.26 50.43
N GLU A 458 -6.44 -18.56 50.57
CA GLU A 458 -6.25 -19.51 49.48
C GLU A 458 -7.30 -19.29 48.39
N ILE A 459 -6.86 -19.19 47.13
CA ILE A 459 -7.75 -19.07 45.98
C ILE A 459 -7.78 -20.42 45.27
N SER A 460 -8.95 -21.03 45.13
CA SER A 460 -9.10 -22.29 44.41
C SER A 460 -10.23 -22.21 43.40
N GLY A 461 -10.03 -22.79 42.22
CA GLY A 461 -11.01 -22.75 41.15
C GLY A 461 -10.58 -23.57 39.95
N GLN A 462 -11.10 -23.22 38.78
CA GLN A 462 -10.79 -23.87 37.51
C GLN A 462 -10.48 -22.84 36.43
N PHE A 463 -9.39 -23.06 35.69
CA PHE A 463 -9.10 -22.36 34.44
C PHE A 463 -10.00 -22.96 33.35
N ALA A 464 -11.00 -22.21 32.90
CA ALA A 464 -11.90 -22.54 31.81
C ALA A 464 -11.28 -22.11 30.48
N MET A 465 -10.70 -23.08 29.79
CA MET A 465 -9.96 -22.91 28.54
C MET A 465 -10.83 -23.33 27.35
N GLU A 466 -10.67 -22.60 26.25
CA GLU A 466 -11.37 -22.83 24.98
C GLU A 466 -10.33 -22.93 23.87
N GLU A 467 -10.51 -23.92 23.00
CA GLU A 467 -9.67 -24.12 21.80
C GLU A 467 -9.71 -22.87 20.91
N HIS A 468 -8.58 -22.53 20.27
CA HIS A 468 -8.36 -21.32 19.44
C HIS A 468 -8.48 -19.99 20.18
N LYS A 469 -8.62 -19.99 21.51
CA LYS A 469 -8.71 -18.75 22.30
C LYS A 469 -7.47 -18.51 23.15
N GLN A 470 -7.18 -17.23 23.35
CA GLN A 470 -6.20 -16.76 24.32
C GLN A 470 -6.97 -16.35 25.57
N ILE A 471 -6.73 -17.04 26.68
CA ILE A 471 -7.47 -16.80 27.92
C ILE A 471 -6.49 -16.29 28.96
N SER A 472 -6.84 -15.14 29.55
CA SER A 472 -6.03 -14.50 30.56
C SER A 472 -6.81 -14.37 31.87
N TYR A 473 -6.07 -14.47 32.96
CA TYR A 473 -6.58 -14.41 34.33
C TYR A 473 -5.86 -13.32 35.11
N PHE A 474 -6.59 -12.50 35.85
CA PHE A 474 -6.02 -11.43 36.66
C PHE A 474 -6.39 -11.61 38.14
N VAL A 475 -5.36 -11.72 38.99
CA VAL A 475 -5.50 -11.80 40.46
C VAL A 475 -5.67 -10.40 41.03
N ASN A 476 -6.75 -10.15 41.77
CA ASN A 476 -7.00 -8.86 42.43
C ASN A 476 -7.74 -9.04 43.77
N ASN A 477 -7.75 -8.02 44.64
CA ASN A 477 -8.42 -8.04 45.95
C ASN A 477 -9.26 -6.78 46.21
N ARG A 478 -9.93 -6.27 45.18
CA ARG A 478 -10.64 -4.98 45.23
C ARG A 478 -11.88 -4.97 46.15
N ASP A 479 -12.57 -6.10 46.30
CA ASP A 479 -13.79 -6.21 47.11
C ASP A 479 -13.52 -6.50 48.61
N GLY A 480 -12.25 -6.39 49.03
CA GLY A 480 -11.88 -6.12 50.42
C GLY A 480 -12.01 -7.28 51.40
N SER A 481 -11.93 -8.54 50.97
CA SER A 481 -11.80 -9.64 51.94
C SER A 481 -11.17 -10.93 51.40
N VAL A 482 -11.27 -11.23 50.10
CA VAL A 482 -10.65 -12.44 49.51
C VAL A 482 -10.16 -12.11 48.09
N PRO A 483 -8.89 -12.38 47.76
CA PRO A 483 -8.39 -12.35 46.39
C PRO A 483 -9.24 -13.18 45.44
N ASN A 484 -9.61 -12.58 44.31
CA ASN A 484 -10.39 -13.23 43.25
C ASN A 484 -9.57 -13.29 41.95
N LEU A 485 -9.90 -14.26 41.11
CA LEU A 485 -9.28 -14.48 39.82
C LEU A 485 -10.29 -14.16 38.69
N MET A 486 -10.08 -13.04 38.00
CA MET A 486 -10.97 -12.63 36.91
C MET A 486 -10.49 -13.19 35.58
N ARG A 487 -11.39 -13.87 34.85
CA ARG A 487 -11.16 -14.38 33.49
C ARG A 487 -11.52 -13.32 32.44
N TYR A 488 -10.71 -13.20 31.40
CA TYR A 488 -11.01 -12.44 30.19
C TYR A 488 -10.37 -13.07 28.95
N GLU A 489 -10.88 -12.72 27.77
CA GLU A 489 -10.30 -13.12 26.50
C GLU A 489 -9.20 -12.10 26.12
N ASP A 490 -8.04 -12.62 25.74
CA ASP A 490 -6.86 -11.83 25.40
C ASP A 490 -6.68 -11.69 23.89
N GLU A 491 -6.09 -10.58 23.49
CA GLU A 491 -5.74 -10.33 22.09
C GLU A 491 -4.32 -9.77 22.07
N THR A 492 -3.36 -10.63 21.71
CA THR A 492 -1.95 -10.24 21.64
C THR A 492 -1.48 -9.95 20.22
N ASP A 493 -2.37 -10.05 19.23
CA ASP A 493 -1.98 -9.69 17.87
C ASP A 493 -1.79 -8.18 17.74
N LYS A 494 -0.87 -7.78 16.87
CA LYS A 494 -0.59 -6.35 16.65
C LYS A 494 -1.81 -5.70 16.00
N SER A 495 -2.05 -4.43 16.35
CA SER A 495 -3.12 -3.65 15.70
C SER A 495 -2.92 -3.66 14.18
N SER A 496 -4.00 -3.94 13.44
CA SER A 496 -4.02 -3.78 11.97
C SER A 496 -3.76 -2.32 11.55
N LYS A 497 -3.90 -1.37 12.48
CA LYS A 497 -3.55 0.04 12.31
C LYS A 497 -2.05 0.31 12.43
N GLY A 498 -1.29 -0.61 13.03
CA GLY A 498 0.11 -0.42 13.40
C GLY A 498 0.29 0.37 14.70
N TYR A 499 -0.80 0.80 15.33
CA TYR A 499 -0.75 1.54 16.58
C TYR A 499 -0.44 0.64 17.79
N PRO A 500 0.21 1.20 18.84
CA PRO A 500 0.33 0.50 20.10
C PRO A 500 -1.03 0.19 20.70
N LEU A 501 -1.20 -1.08 21.06
CA LEU A 501 -2.34 -1.59 21.80
C LEU A 501 -1.96 -1.63 23.27
N PHE A 502 -2.79 -1.07 24.15
CA PHE A 502 -2.57 -1.24 25.57
C PHE A 502 -3.84 -1.65 26.30
N ARG A 503 -3.63 -2.48 27.33
CA ARG A 503 -4.63 -2.98 28.26
C ARG A 503 -4.22 -2.58 29.66
N VAL A 504 -5.19 -2.19 30.48
CA VAL A 504 -4.96 -1.85 31.88
C VAL A 504 -5.59 -2.92 32.77
N LEU A 505 -4.85 -3.37 33.78
CA LEU A 505 -5.26 -4.35 34.77
C LEU A 505 -5.19 -3.68 36.16
N GLY A 506 -6.34 -3.29 36.69
CA GLY A 506 -6.41 -2.46 37.90
C GLY A 506 -6.71 -3.25 39.17
N ASN A 507 -5.81 -3.20 40.15
CA ASN A 507 -6.00 -3.66 41.53
C ASN A 507 -5.94 -2.47 42.50
N THR A 508 -6.91 -1.57 42.39
CA THR A 508 -7.07 -0.35 43.21
C THR A 508 -8.49 -0.29 43.80
N ALA A 509 -8.73 0.60 44.76
CA ALA A 509 -10.04 0.79 45.38
C ALA A 509 -11.17 1.09 44.36
N ALA A 510 -12.42 0.84 44.75
CA ALA A 510 -13.58 1.22 43.95
C ALA A 510 -13.67 2.76 43.83
N ASN A 511 -13.73 3.27 42.59
CA ASN A 511 -13.77 4.70 42.19
C ASN A 511 -12.43 5.40 41.94
N THR A 512 -11.30 4.69 41.95
CA THR A 512 -10.02 5.27 41.51
C THR A 512 -10.06 5.63 40.02
N THR A 513 -9.55 6.81 39.68
CA THR A 513 -9.45 7.32 38.31
C THR A 513 -8.06 7.06 37.74
N ILE A 514 -7.99 6.41 36.57
CA ILE A 514 -6.72 6.16 35.86
C ILE A 514 -6.76 6.98 34.56
N VAL A 515 -5.74 7.81 34.35
CA VAL A 515 -5.62 8.70 33.19
C VAL A 515 -4.25 8.53 32.55
N PHE A 516 -4.22 8.43 31.22
CA PHE A 516 -2.99 8.38 30.44
C PHE A 516 -2.67 9.78 29.91
N LYS A 517 -1.70 10.45 30.50
CA LYS A 517 -1.30 11.76 30.01
C LYS A 517 -0.23 11.60 28.94
N ASP A 518 -0.53 12.05 27.72
CA ASP A 518 0.46 12.14 26.66
C ASP A 518 1.41 13.31 26.98
N LEU A 519 2.70 13.01 27.12
CA LEU A 519 3.72 14.00 27.46
C LEU A 519 4.16 14.84 26.26
N ASP A 520 3.98 14.33 25.04
CA ASP A 520 4.43 14.99 23.81
C ASP A 520 3.36 15.94 23.24
N SER A 521 2.07 15.59 23.33
CA SER A 521 0.96 16.50 22.98
C SER A 521 0.47 17.36 24.15
N GLY A 522 0.68 16.91 25.39
CA GLY A 522 0.19 17.57 26.61
C GLY A 522 -1.30 17.34 26.89
N ASP A 523 -2.03 16.70 25.98
CA ASP A 523 -3.44 16.39 26.14
C ASP A 523 -3.64 15.12 26.98
N PRO A 524 -4.57 15.13 27.97
CA PRO A 524 -4.94 13.91 28.66
C PRO A 524 -5.68 12.99 27.68
N PHE A 525 -5.06 11.86 27.35
CA PHE A 525 -5.65 10.81 26.54
C PHE A 525 -6.36 9.81 27.49
N ASN A 526 -7.55 9.35 27.11
CA ASN A 526 -8.26 8.28 27.84
C ASN A 526 -8.48 8.58 29.34
N ARG A 527 -9.48 9.43 29.64
CA ARG A 527 -9.97 9.64 31.00
C ARG A 527 -10.97 8.54 31.35
N HIS A 528 -10.54 7.58 32.17
CA HIS A 528 -11.41 6.48 32.57
C HIS A 528 -12.00 6.70 33.96
N THR A 529 -13.33 6.75 34.01
CA THR A 529 -14.12 6.81 35.25
C THR A 529 -15.09 5.63 35.27
N ASN A 530 -14.72 4.63 36.08
CA ASN A 530 -15.53 3.56 36.67
C ASN A 530 -16.06 2.38 35.81
N GLY A 531 -15.77 1.16 36.31
CA GLY A 531 -16.59 -0.04 36.06
C GLY A 531 -15.85 -1.38 36.14
N THR A 532 -14.86 -1.60 35.27
CA THR A 532 -14.34 -2.94 34.96
C THR A 532 -12.84 -3.08 35.25
N PHE A 533 -12.45 -4.27 35.71
CA PHE A 533 -11.14 -4.60 36.31
C PHE A 533 -10.06 -4.93 35.26
N VAL A 534 -10.52 -5.25 34.05
CA VAL A 534 -9.74 -5.47 32.84
C VAL A 534 -10.32 -4.51 31.81
N TYR A 535 -9.49 -3.61 31.31
CA TYR A 535 -9.90 -2.71 30.26
C TYR A 535 -9.61 -3.34 28.90
N ASP A 536 -10.60 -3.30 28.00
CA ASP A 536 -10.42 -3.77 26.63
C ASP A 536 -9.29 -2.99 25.96
N ILE A 537 -8.63 -3.65 25.02
CA ILE A 537 -7.46 -3.12 24.34
C ILE A 537 -7.85 -1.86 23.57
N VAL A 538 -7.14 -0.77 23.82
CA VAL A 538 -7.37 0.51 23.14
C VAL A 538 -6.16 0.85 22.28
N ASP A 539 -6.41 1.24 21.03
CA ASP A 539 -5.41 1.86 20.17
C ASP A 539 -4.92 3.17 20.81
N SER A 540 -3.61 3.37 20.86
CA SER A 540 -2.98 4.63 21.28
C SER A 540 -2.08 5.17 20.18
N TYR A 541 -1.79 6.47 20.23
CA TYR A 541 -0.74 7.02 19.38
C TYR A 541 0.63 6.60 19.94
N PRO A 542 1.64 6.38 19.08
CA PRO A 542 2.99 6.17 19.58
C PRO A 542 3.49 7.44 20.26
N SER A 543 3.63 7.40 21.57
CA SER A 543 4.04 8.55 22.39
C SER A 543 4.58 8.10 23.75
N ARG A 544 5.11 9.06 24.51
CA ARG A 544 5.44 8.89 25.92
C ARG A 544 4.22 9.23 26.77
N TYR A 545 3.73 8.24 27.51
CA TYR A 545 2.58 8.37 28.39
C TYR A 545 3.01 8.31 29.85
N GLU A 546 2.47 9.22 30.65
CA GLU A 546 2.53 9.17 32.11
C GLU A 546 1.17 8.70 32.66
N ILE A 547 1.20 7.66 33.49
CA ILE A 547 -0.02 7.13 34.09
C ILE A 547 -0.30 7.86 35.41
N LEU A 548 -1.43 8.55 35.45
CA LEU A 548 -1.94 9.26 36.61
C LEU A 548 -3.05 8.43 37.27
N VAL A 549 -2.90 8.17 38.57
CA VAL A 549 -3.90 7.47 39.40
C VAL A 549 -4.41 8.45 40.47
N ASP A 550 -5.69 8.83 40.41
CA ASP A 550 -6.28 9.91 41.20
C ASP A 550 -5.48 11.22 41.15
N GLY A 551 -4.91 11.51 39.98
CA GLY A 551 -4.08 12.70 39.75
C GLY A 551 -2.64 12.60 40.25
N LYS A 552 -2.24 11.50 40.90
CA LYS A 552 -0.84 11.24 41.27
C LYS A 552 -0.11 10.52 40.13
N PRO A 553 1.07 10.99 39.70
CA PRO A 553 1.88 10.29 38.71
C PRO A 553 2.48 9.01 39.27
N THR A 554 2.58 7.98 38.42
CA THR A 554 3.22 6.70 38.75
C THR A 554 4.55 6.54 38.02
N LYS A 555 4.51 6.09 36.76
CA LYS A 555 5.69 5.85 35.91
C LYS A 555 5.38 6.24 34.47
N GLU A 556 6.43 6.66 33.76
CA GLU A 556 6.40 6.95 32.34
C GLU A 556 6.64 5.68 31.51
N TYR A 557 5.85 5.52 30.44
CA TYR A 557 5.98 4.44 29.47
C TYR A 557 6.04 5.00 28.06
N THR A 558 6.94 4.47 27.25
CA THR A 558 7.00 4.78 25.82
C THR A 558 6.27 3.70 25.06
N LEU A 559 5.09 4.04 24.53
CA LEU A 559 4.32 3.12 23.69
C LEU A 559 4.79 3.29 22.24
N ARG A 560 5.35 2.22 21.67
CA ARG A 560 5.87 2.18 20.29
C ARG A 560 4.87 1.56 19.32
N LEU A 561 4.99 1.93 18.04
CA LEU A 561 4.22 1.33 16.95
C LEU A 561 4.28 -0.20 16.98
N GLY A 562 3.12 -0.83 16.82
CA GLY A 562 2.95 -2.27 16.76
C GLY A 562 3.23 -3.03 18.06
N GLY A 563 3.43 -2.35 19.19
CA GLY A 563 3.58 -3.01 20.49
C GLY A 563 2.24 -3.32 21.15
N VAL A 564 2.14 -4.45 21.84
CA VAL A 564 1.00 -4.80 22.69
C VAL A 564 1.44 -4.74 24.15
N TYR A 565 0.76 -3.93 24.96
CA TYR A 565 1.16 -3.62 26.33
C TYR A 565 0.07 -4.03 27.32
N ALA A 566 0.41 -4.81 28.34
CA ALA A 566 -0.46 -5.07 29.49
C ALA A 566 0.08 -4.33 30.71
N ILE A 567 -0.66 -3.36 31.22
CA ILE A 567 -0.22 -2.47 32.30
C ILE A 567 -0.98 -2.81 33.57
N ILE A 568 -0.28 -3.37 34.55
CA ILE A 568 -0.82 -3.61 35.89
C ILE A 568 -0.71 -2.32 36.68
N VAL A 569 -1.80 -1.88 37.29
CA VAL A 569 -1.86 -0.74 38.21
C VAL A 569 -2.35 -1.24 39.55
N GLY A 570 -1.67 -0.91 40.65
CA GLY A 570 -2.16 -1.22 41.99
C GLY A 570 -1.58 -0.34 43.08
N GLU A 571 -2.06 -0.55 44.29
CA GLU A 571 -1.67 0.21 45.48
C GLU A 571 -0.45 -0.43 46.17
N GLU A 572 0.50 0.39 46.60
CA GLU A 572 1.63 -0.01 47.44
C GLU A 572 1.79 0.99 48.60
N GLY A 573 1.28 0.65 49.78
CA GLY A 573 1.22 1.57 50.91
C GLY A 573 0.24 2.73 50.66
N ASN A 574 0.76 3.97 50.64
CA ASN A 574 -0.02 5.19 50.38
C ASN A 574 0.11 5.72 48.93
N ASP A 575 0.88 5.02 48.10
CA ASP A 575 1.19 5.40 46.72
C ASP A 575 0.71 4.34 45.72
N TYR A 576 0.74 4.70 44.44
CA TYR A 576 0.32 3.85 43.34
C TYR A 576 1.52 3.41 42.51
N VAL A 577 1.52 2.16 42.09
CA VAL A 577 2.57 1.59 41.23
C VAL A 577 1.94 1.03 39.97
N SER A 578 2.62 1.27 38.85
CA SER A 578 2.30 0.65 37.57
C SER A 578 3.47 -0.18 37.07
N ILE A 579 3.19 -1.28 36.38
CA ILE A 579 4.17 -2.10 35.65
C ILE A 579 3.59 -2.46 34.29
N ALA A 580 4.32 -2.17 33.21
CA ALA A 580 3.95 -2.56 31.86
C ALA A 580 4.70 -3.82 31.42
N TYR A 581 3.95 -4.78 30.89
CA TYR A 581 4.43 -5.95 30.18
C TYR A 581 4.34 -5.69 28.69
N TYR A 582 5.46 -5.87 27.99
CA TYR A 582 5.50 -5.86 26.53
C TYR A 582 5.27 -7.28 26.03
N GLN A 583 4.30 -7.44 25.14
CA GLN A 583 3.93 -8.71 24.51
C GLN A 583 4.25 -8.71 23.03
#